data_AF-A0AAD4V7G8-F1
#
_entry.id   AF-A0AAD4V7G8-F1
#
_cell.length_a   1.000
_cell.length_b   1.000
_cell.length_c   1.000
_cell.angle_alpha   90.00
_cell.angle_beta   90.00
_cell.angle_gamma   90.00
#
_symmetry.space_group_name_H-M   'P 1'
#
loop_
_entity.id
_entity.type
_entity.pdbx_description
1 polymer ?
#
loop_
_entity_poly.entity_id
_entity_poly.type
_entity_poly.pdbx_seq_one_letter_code
_entity_poly.pdbx_strand_id
1 'polypeptide(L)'
;MEDFRRYLERQERETNERNRRADEINELQRQVDEQVLIAVTLQDEENQGRRRGSQVGRRRNVERQRHSRGKNLLEDYFIPTSLYSDVDFRSRFRMQPHLFNKVTHDICNYDAYFVQKCDATGVLGLLSEQKLTAVIRMLAYGASADQVDEIARMGKSTTLEALVRFCQAIETLYTRDYLRRPTPRDLQRLLQKAEARGFPGMIGSIDCMHWQWKNCPTA
;
A
#
# COMPACT_ATOMS: atom_id res chain seq x y z
N MET A 1 -7.18 46.05 22.69
CA MET A 1 -6.13 45.30 21.96
C MET A 1 -5.59 44.11 22.76
N GLU A 2 -5.51 44.18 24.10
CA GLU A 2 -5.14 43.03 24.95
C GLU A 2 -6.04 41.79 24.76
N ASP A 3 -7.36 41.96 24.73
CA ASP A 3 -8.30 40.83 24.69
C ASP A 3 -8.19 40.01 23.40
N PHE A 4 -7.88 40.67 22.29
CA PHE A 4 -7.66 40.01 21.00
C PHE A 4 -6.34 39.22 21.00
N ARG A 5 -5.28 39.74 21.63
CA ARG A 5 -4.02 38.98 21.81
C ARG A 5 -4.23 37.76 22.71
N ARG A 6 -4.94 37.92 23.83
CA ARG A 6 -5.27 36.80 24.73
C ARG A 6 -6.10 35.71 24.05
N TYR A 7 -7.02 36.10 23.16
CA TYR A 7 -7.80 35.16 22.36
C TYR A 7 -6.91 34.37 21.38
N LEU A 8 -6.01 35.06 20.66
CA LEU A 8 -5.08 34.42 19.72
C LEU A 8 -4.10 33.48 20.44
N GLU A 9 -3.52 33.89 21.58
CA GLU A 9 -2.64 33.05 22.40
C GLU A 9 -3.36 31.79 22.91
N ARG A 10 -4.65 31.90 23.24
CA ARG A 10 -5.47 30.75 23.65
C ARG A 10 -5.70 29.79 22.49
N GLN A 11 -6.05 30.30 21.31
CA GLN A 11 -6.21 29.49 20.10
C GLN A 11 -4.90 28.79 19.71
N GLU A 12 -3.77 29.48 19.80
CA GLU A 12 -2.46 28.91 19.50
C GLU A 12 -2.08 27.78 20.48
N ARG A 13 -2.37 27.94 21.77
CA ARG A 13 -2.18 26.88 22.77
C ARG A 13 -3.06 25.66 22.50
N GLU A 14 -4.35 25.87 22.20
CA GLU A 14 -5.28 24.79 21.89
C GLU A 14 -4.86 24.01 20.63
N THR A 15 -4.39 24.71 19.60
CA THR A 15 -3.88 24.08 18.36
C THR A 15 -2.58 23.31 18.61
N ASN A 16 -1.66 23.88 19.39
CA ASN A 16 -0.40 23.21 19.74
C ASN A 16 -0.64 21.94 20.58
N GLU A 17 -1.59 21.98 21.52
CA GLU A 17 -1.93 20.81 22.34
C GLU A 17 -2.60 19.71 21.52
N ARG A 18 -3.45 20.07 20.54
CA ARG A 18 -4.04 19.12 19.60
C ARG A 18 -2.99 18.48 18.69
N ASN A 19 -2.06 19.28 18.16
CA ASN A 19 -0.97 18.76 17.33
C ASN A 19 -0.11 17.77 18.11
N ARG A 20 0.23 18.07 19.38
CA ARG A 20 0.93 17.11 20.26
C ARG A 20 0.18 15.79 20.43
N ARG A 21 -1.13 15.83 20.68
CA ARG A 21 -1.95 14.61 20.80
C ARG A 21 -2.01 13.82 19.49
N ALA A 22 -2.09 14.51 18.35
CA ALA A 22 -2.04 13.86 17.04
C ALA A 22 -0.68 13.21 16.75
N ASP A 23 0.41 13.88 17.13
CA ASP A 23 1.77 13.35 17.04
C ASP A 23 1.92 12.12 17.94
N GLU A 24 1.44 12.16 19.18
CA GLU A 24 1.41 11.01 20.10
C GLU A 24 0.62 9.82 19.53
N ILE A 25 -0.55 10.06 18.94
CA ILE A 25 -1.35 9.00 18.29
C ILE A 25 -0.61 8.41 17.09
N ASN A 26 0.03 9.25 16.26
CA ASN A 26 0.80 8.78 15.11
C ASN A 26 2.04 8.00 15.54
N GLU A 27 2.70 8.41 16.61
CA GLU A 27 3.84 7.71 17.21
C GLU A 27 3.40 6.34 17.73
N LEU A 28 2.29 6.28 18.46
CA LEU A 28 1.69 5.04 18.95
C LEU A 28 1.26 4.12 17.80
N GLN A 29 0.65 4.68 16.75
CA GLN A 29 0.27 3.90 15.56
C GLN A 29 1.51 3.34 14.86
N ARG A 30 2.57 4.13 14.72
CA ARG A 30 3.86 3.64 14.21
C ARG A 30 4.43 2.52 15.06
N GLN A 31 4.39 2.65 16.38
CA GLN A 31 4.85 1.60 17.29
C GLN A 31 4.01 0.33 17.15
N VAL A 32 2.69 0.45 16.96
CA VAL A 32 1.81 -0.70 16.70
C VAL A 32 2.12 -1.33 15.34
N ASP A 33 2.27 -0.53 14.28
CA ASP A 33 2.59 -1.02 12.94
C ASP A 33 3.97 -1.70 12.91
N GLU A 34 4.96 -1.12 13.61
CA GLU A 34 6.28 -1.71 13.81
C GLU A 34 6.20 -2.99 14.62
N GLN A 35 5.42 -3.05 15.69
CA GLN A 35 5.20 -4.28 16.45
C GLN A 35 4.49 -5.36 15.62
N VAL A 36 3.53 -4.99 14.78
CA VAL A 36 2.87 -5.92 13.85
C VAL A 36 3.87 -6.43 12.81
N LEU A 37 4.70 -5.54 12.25
CA LEU A 37 5.74 -5.93 11.31
C LEU A 37 6.78 -6.84 11.97
N ILE A 38 7.21 -6.53 13.20
CA ILE A 38 8.11 -7.36 14.01
C ILE A 38 7.46 -8.71 14.30
N ALA A 39 6.19 -8.74 14.73
CA ALA A 39 5.49 -9.99 14.98
C ALA A 39 5.36 -10.84 13.71
N VAL A 40 5.04 -10.23 12.57
CA VAL A 40 4.98 -10.90 11.26
C VAL A 40 6.36 -11.42 10.84
N THR A 41 7.41 -10.62 11.00
CA THR A 41 8.79 -11.01 10.64
C THR A 41 9.34 -12.09 11.57
N LEU A 42 9.13 -12.00 12.88
CA LEU A 42 9.49 -13.05 13.84
C LEU A 42 8.73 -14.35 13.56
N GLN A 43 7.45 -14.26 13.20
CA GLN A 43 6.66 -15.42 12.81
C GLN A 43 7.14 -16.01 11.48
N ASP A 44 7.61 -15.18 10.54
CA ASP A 44 8.29 -15.62 9.33
C ASP A 44 9.67 -16.24 9.61
N GLU A 45 10.48 -15.70 10.52
CA GLU A 45 11.78 -16.26 10.92
C GLU A 45 11.63 -17.60 11.65
N GLU A 46 10.66 -17.70 12.57
CA GLU A 46 10.29 -18.96 13.22
C GLU A 46 9.79 -19.98 12.18
N ASN A 47 9.06 -19.53 11.16
CA ASN A 47 8.63 -20.35 10.04
C ASN A 47 9.77 -20.67 9.06
N GLN A 48 10.80 -19.82 8.93
CA GLN A 48 11.98 -20.05 8.09
C GLN A 48 12.83 -21.20 8.64
N GLY A 49 13.06 -21.25 9.96
CA GLY A 49 13.68 -22.42 10.63
C GLY A 49 12.83 -23.70 10.52
N ARG A 50 11.53 -23.55 10.24
CA ARG A 50 10.56 -24.63 9.97
C ARG A 50 10.21 -24.80 8.50
N ARG A 51 10.95 -24.21 7.54
CA ARG A 51 10.87 -24.53 6.09
C ARG A 51 11.42 -25.95 5.81
N ARG A 52 10.99 -26.92 6.62
CA ARG A 52 11.03 -28.34 6.31
C ARG A 52 9.99 -28.59 5.22
N GLY A 53 10.31 -29.51 4.32
CA GLY A 53 9.38 -30.00 3.30
C GLY A 53 8.11 -30.60 3.92
N SER A 54 7.37 -31.38 3.14
CA SER A 54 6.21 -32.10 3.67
C SER A 54 6.63 -32.96 4.87
N GLN A 55 6.27 -32.55 6.09
CA GLN A 55 6.48 -33.36 7.29
C GLN A 55 5.35 -34.41 7.35
N VAL A 56 5.67 -35.60 7.85
CA VAL A 56 4.66 -36.63 8.11
C VAL A 56 3.61 -36.04 9.07
N GLY A 57 2.34 -36.05 8.67
CA GLY A 57 1.22 -35.46 9.42
C GLY A 57 0.85 -34.01 9.03
N ARG A 58 1.65 -33.32 8.22
CA ARG A 58 1.27 -32.00 7.67
C ARG A 58 0.16 -32.18 6.64
N ARG A 59 -0.91 -31.37 6.75
CA ARG A 59 -1.99 -31.36 5.76
C ARG A 59 -1.41 -31.09 4.37
N ARG A 60 -1.91 -31.83 3.37
CA ARG A 60 -1.54 -31.63 1.97
C ARG A 60 -1.81 -30.19 1.56
N ASN A 61 -0.96 -29.64 0.69
CA ASN A 61 -1.26 -28.38 0.03
C ASN A 61 -2.56 -28.52 -0.76
N VAL A 62 -3.45 -27.55 -0.59
CA VAL A 62 -4.67 -27.46 -1.38
C VAL A 62 -4.29 -27.02 -2.79
N GLU A 63 -4.80 -27.73 -3.80
CA GLU A 63 -4.67 -27.28 -5.19
C GLU A 63 -5.63 -26.11 -5.42
N ARG A 64 -5.06 -24.90 -5.60
CA ARG A 64 -5.80 -23.64 -5.66
C ARG A 64 -6.13 -23.20 -7.09
N GLN A 65 -5.83 -24.02 -8.10
CA GLN A 65 -6.05 -23.69 -9.52
C GLN A 65 -5.36 -22.38 -9.92
N ARG A 66 -4.15 -22.16 -9.39
CA ARG A 66 -3.39 -20.90 -9.50
C ARG A 66 -3.15 -20.46 -10.95
N HIS A 67 -2.95 -21.41 -11.87
CA HIS A 67 -2.77 -21.14 -13.30
C HIS A 67 -4.02 -20.60 -13.96
N SER A 68 -5.14 -21.29 -13.75
CA SER A 68 -6.43 -20.90 -14.30
C SER A 68 -6.83 -19.51 -13.79
N ARG A 69 -6.67 -19.25 -12.48
CA ARG A 69 -6.96 -17.92 -11.94
C ARG A 69 -6.01 -16.86 -12.50
N GLY A 70 -4.74 -17.18 -12.70
CA GLY A 70 -3.78 -16.25 -13.29
C GLY A 70 -4.20 -15.81 -14.68
N LYS A 71 -4.62 -16.75 -15.53
CA LYS A 71 -5.15 -16.45 -16.87
C LYS A 71 -6.38 -15.55 -16.79
N ASN A 72 -7.37 -15.91 -15.97
CA ASN A 72 -8.58 -15.11 -15.82
C ASN A 72 -8.26 -13.70 -15.32
N LEU A 73 -7.28 -13.55 -14.42
CA LEU A 73 -6.88 -12.25 -13.91
C LEU A 73 -6.26 -11.36 -15.01
N LEU A 74 -5.47 -11.95 -15.92
CA LEU A 74 -4.95 -11.24 -17.08
C LEU A 74 -6.09 -10.78 -18.00
N GLU A 75 -7.05 -11.66 -18.28
CA GLU A 75 -8.25 -11.34 -19.06
C GLU A 75 -9.13 -10.28 -18.39
N ASP A 76 -9.19 -10.28 -17.05
CA ASP A 76 -9.95 -9.31 -16.27
C ASP A 76 -9.37 -7.89 -16.42
N TYR A 77 -8.04 -7.72 -16.37
CA TYR A 77 -7.43 -6.40 -16.13
C TYR A 77 -6.18 -6.03 -16.95
N PHE A 78 -5.40 -6.99 -17.44
CA PHE A 78 -4.01 -6.73 -17.84
C PHE A 78 -3.73 -6.91 -19.34
N ILE A 79 -4.70 -7.42 -20.11
CA ILE A 79 -4.59 -7.51 -21.58
C ILE A 79 -5.29 -6.33 -22.26
N PRO A 80 -4.93 -5.97 -23.51
CA PRO A 80 -5.55 -4.85 -24.23
C PRO A 80 -7.07 -4.95 -24.40
N THR A 81 -7.59 -6.18 -24.47
CA THR A 81 -9.03 -6.48 -24.55
C THR A 81 -9.56 -6.96 -23.20
N SER A 82 -9.19 -6.27 -22.12
CA SER A 82 -9.60 -6.64 -20.76
C SER A 82 -11.10 -6.48 -20.57
N LEU A 83 -11.69 -7.32 -19.71
CA LEU A 83 -13.11 -7.21 -19.35
C LEU A 83 -13.41 -5.90 -18.62
N TYR A 84 -12.53 -5.48 -17.72
CA TYR A 84 -12.68 -4.26 -16.95
C TYR A 84 -11.95 -3.10 -17.62
N SER A 85 -12.58 -1.92 -17.57
CA SER A 85 -12.02 -0.69 -18.12
C SER A 85 -10.92 -0.11 -17.22
N ASP A 86 -10.17 0.87 -17.73
CA ASP A 86 -9.21 1.65 -16.93
C ASP A 86 -9.85 2.35 -15.72
N VAL A 87 -11.14 2.69 -15.82
CA VAL A 87 -11.89 3.31 -14.71
C VAL A 87 -12.12 2.29 -13.60
N ASP A 88 -12.54 1.09 -13.98
CA ASP A 88 -12.70 -0.03 -13.04
C ASP A 88 -11.36 -0.39 -12.43
N PHE A 89 -10.30 -0.51 -13.24
CA PHE A 89 -8.94 -0.76 -12.78
C PHE A 89 -8.52 0.26 -11.72
N ARG A 90 -8.71 1.56 -12.00
CA ARG A 90 -8.35 2.62 -11.04
C ARG A 90 -9.14 2.54 -9.74
N SER A 91 -10.43 2.23 -9.81
CA SER A 91 -11.26 2.02 -8.63
C SER A 91 -10.73 0.84 -7.79
N ARG A 92 -10.34 -0.23 -8.48
CA ARG A 92 -9.94 -1.53 -7.92
C ARG A 92 -8.52 -1.60 -7.37
N PHE A 93 -7.57 -0.92 -8.00
CA PHE A 93 -6.15 -0.92 -7.62
C PHE A 93 -5.68 0.41 -7.03
N ARG A 94 -6.56 1.42 -6.98
CA ARG A 94 -6.28 2.79 -6.50
C ARG A 94 -5.16 3.51 -7.25
N MET A 95 -4.83 3.03 -8.45
CA MET A 95 -3.82 3.60 -9.34
C MET A 95 -4.18 3.34 -10.80
N GLN A 96 -3.55 4.09 -11.71
CA GLN A 96 -3.74 3.88 -13.15
C GLN A 96 -2.94 2.66 -13.64
N PRO A 97 -3.37 1.97 -14.72
CA PRO A 97 -2.70 0.78 -15.23
C PRO A 97 -1.21 0.98 -15.56
N HIS A 98 -0.85 2.12 -16.15
CA HIS A 98 0.55 2.40 -16.48
C HIS A 98 1.45 2.51 -15.23
N LEU A 99 0.92 3.02 -14.11
CA LEU A 99 1.66 3.08 -12.85
C LEU A 99 1.82 1.68 -12.26
N PHE A 100 0.79 0.85 -12.32
CA PHE A 100 0.87 -0.55 -11.92
C PHE A 100 1.95 -1.29 -12.73
N ASN A 101 1.96 -1.11 -14.06
CA ASN A 101 2.95 -1.75 -14.94
C ASN A 101 4.38 -1.28 -14.62
N LYS A 102 4.57 0.03 -14.36
CA LYS A 102 5.86 0.56 -13.92
C LYS A 102 6.31 -0.08 -12.60
N VAL A 103 5.44 -0.09 -11.58
CA VAL A 103 5.75 -0.69 -10.27
C VAL A 103 6.06 -2.18 -10.42
N THR A 104 5.29 -2.89 -11.24
CA THR A 104 5.50 -4.32 -11.52
C THR A 104 6.88 -4.57 -12.14
N HIS A 105 7.24 -3.77 -13.15
CA HIS A 105 8.52 -3.85 -13.82
C HIS A 105 9.68 -3.57 -12.85
N ASP A 106 9.62 -2.46 -12.11
CA ASP A 106 10.66 -2.05 -11.18
C ASP A 106 10.87 -3.12 -10.09
N ILE A 107 9.78 -3.67 -9.54
CA ILE A 107 9.84 -4.72 -8.51
C ILE A 107 10.36 -6.04 -9.06
N CYS A 108 9.95 -6.47 -10.26
CA CYS A 108 10.45 -7.71 -10.86
C CYS A 108 11.94 -7.64 -11.16
N ASN A 109 12.45 -6.46 -11.51
CA ASN A 109 13.88 -6.23 -11.69
C ASN A 109 14.65 -6.20 -10.36
N TYR A 110 14.01 -5.76 -9.29
CA TYR A 110 14.63 -5.65 -7.96
C TYR A 110 14.64 -6.98 -7.19
N ASP A 111 13.50 -7.68 -7.11
CA ASP A 111 13.38 -8.96 -6.40
C ASP A 111 12.85 -10.05 -7.33
N ALA A 112 13.72 -11.02 -7.62
CA ALA A 112 13.44 -12.18 -8.45
C ALA A 112 12.37 -13.12 -7.85
N TYR A 113 11.93 -12.90 -6.62
CA TYR A 113 10.74 -13.54 -6.05
C TYR A 113 9.48 -13.21 -6.83
N PHE A 114 9.32 -11.99 -7.34
CA PHE A 114 8.10 -11.60 -8.06
C PHE A 114 8.02 -12.22 -9.44
N VAL A 115 9.17 -12.38 -10.11
CA VAL A 115 9.28 -13.06 -11.41
C VAL A 115 8.69 -14.48 -11.35
N GLN A 116 7.83 -14.81 -12.30
CA GLN A 116 7.27 -16.16 -12.42
C GLN A 116 8.38 -17.15 -12.82
N LYS A 117 8.50 -18.23 -12.06
CA LYS A 117 9.51 -19.29 -12.25
C LYS A 117 8.85 -20.65 -12.17
N CYS A 118 9.46 -21.65 -12.80
CA CYS A 118 9.09 -23.04 -12.55
C CYS A 118 9.60 -23.51 -11.19
N ASP A 119 8.82 -24.35 -10.52
CA ASP A 119 9.29 -25.08 -9.36
C ASP A 119 10.25 -26.22 -9.77
N ALA A 120 10.79 -26.92 -8.76
CA ALA A 120 11.73 -28.03 -8.98
C ALA A 120 11.11 -29.21 -9.77
N THR A 121 9.78 -29.26 -9.89
CA THR A 121 9.05 -30.27 -10.68
C THR A 121 8.65 -29.75 -12.07
N GLY A 122 9.11 -28.56 -12.45
CA GLY A 122 8.83 -27.94 -13.74
C GLY A 122 7.45 -27.28 -13.84
N VAL A 123 6.69 -27.19 -12.74
CA VAL A 123 5.38 -26.55 -12.74
C VAL A 123 5.57 -25.05 -12.58
N LEU A 124 4.91 -24.29 -13.45
CA LEU A 124 5.05 -22.83 -13.43
C LEU A 124 4.46 -22.23 -12.14
N GLY A 125 5.10 -21.18 -11.62
CA GLY A 125 4.69 -20.50 -10.39
C GLY A 125 3.54 -19.51 -10.61
N LEU A 126 3.24 -18.73 -9.56
CA LEU A 126 2.32 -17.59 -9.63
C LEU A 126 2.90 -16.47 -10.50
N LEU A 127 2.03 -15.83 -11.29
CA LEU A 127 2.36 -14.63 -12.06
C LEU A 127 2.73 -13.45 -11.15
N SER A 128 3.51 -12.52 -11.68
CA SER A 128 3.84 -11.26 -10.99
C SER A 128 2.57 -10.44 -10.72
N GLU A 129 1.68 -10.36 -11.70
CA GLU A 129 0.40 -9.65 -11.63
C GLU A 129 -0.50 -10.24 -10.55
N GLN A 130 -0.50 -11.57 -10.37
CA GLN A 130 -1.25 -12.22 -9.30
C GLN A 130 -0.74 -11.82 -7.93
N LYS A 131 0.58 -11.87 -7.71
CA LYS A 131 1.22 -11.50 -6.43
C LYS A 131 0.94 -10.03 -6.11
N LEU A 132 1.17 -9.15 -7.08
CA LEU A 132 1.00 -7.71 -6.92
C LEU A 132 -0.47 -7.33 -6.76
N THR A 133 -1.39 -8.04 -7.42
CA THR A 133 -2.82 -7.85 -7.18
C THR A 133 -3.19 -8.17 -5.74
N ALA A 134 -2.74 -9.30 -5.19
CA ALA A 134 -3.03 -9.64 -3.79
C ALA A 134 -2.53 -8.54 -2.84
N VAL A 135 -1.27 -8.14 -3.02
CA VAL A 135 -0.63 -7.12 -2.18
C VAL A 135 -1.33 -5.76 -2.28
N ILE A 136 -1.56 -5.27 -3.50
CA ILE A 136 -2.20 -3.96 -3.70
C ILE A 136 -3.63 -3.97 -3.17
N ARG A 137 -4.36 -5.09 -3.28
CA ARG A 137 -5.70 -5.21 -2.69
C ARG A 137 -5.68 -5.17 -1.16
N MET A 138 -4.70 -5.80 -0.53
CA MET A 138 -4.51 -5.69 0.91
C MET A 138 -4.24 -4.25 1.31
N LEU A 139 -3.31 -3.57 0.64
CA LEU A 139 -2.94 -2.18 0.96
C LEU A 139 -4.06 -1.17 0.66
N ALA A 140 -4.81 -1.36 -0.43
CA ALA A 140 -5.85 -0.43 -0.87
C ALA A 140 -7.13 -0.48 -0.02
N TYR A 141 -7.43 -1.62 0.60
CA TYR A 141 -8.70 -1.85 1.29
C TYR A 141 -8.55 -2.38 2.73
N GLY A 142 -7.33 -2.60 3.21
CA GLY A 142 -7.10 -3.30 4.48
C GLY A 142 -7.58 -4.76 4.44
N ALA A 143 -7.59 -5.39 3.27
CA ALA A 143 -8.12 -6.73 3.09
C ALA A 143 -7.22 -7.78 3.79
N SER A 144 -7.84 -8.82 4.35
CA SER A 144 -7.09 -9.92 4.96
C SER A 144 -6.48 -10.84 3.89
N ALA A 145 -5.44 -11.59 4.26
CA ALA A 145 -4.84 -12.59 3.38
C ALA A 145 -5.86 -13.65 2.90
N ASP A 146 -6.87 -13.95 3.72
CA ASP A 146 -7.92 -14.91 3.40
C ASP A 146 -8.91 -14.33 2.36
N GLN A 147 -9.20 -13.02 2.41
CA GLN A 147 -10.03 -12.36 1.40
C GLN A 147 -9.35 -12.29 0.03
N VAL A 148 -8.06 -11.98 -0.01
CA VAL A 148 -7.34 -11.87 -1.29
C VAL A 148 -7.00 -13.23 -1.91
N ASP A 149 -7.07 -14.32 -1.15
CA ASP A 149 -6.98 -15.68 -1.70
C ASP A 149 -8.12 -15.98 -2.68
N GLU A 150 -9.33 -15.48 -2.45
CA GLU A 150 -10.44 -15.64 -3.40
C GLU A 150 -10.15 -14.99 -4.76
N ILE A 151 -9.37 -13.90 -4.75
CA ILE A 151 -9.02 -13.11 -5.93
C ILE A 151 -7.78 -13.67 -6.63
N ALA A 152 -6.71 -13.93 -5.90
CA ALA A 152 -5.40 -14.29 -6.46
C ALA A 152 -5.09 -15.80 -6.41
N ARG A 153 -5.87 -16.57 -5.64
CA ARG A 153 -5.66 -18.01 -5.36
C ARG A 153 -4.28 -18.30 -4.77
N MET A 154 -3.90 -17.46 -3.81
CA MET A 154 -2.61 -17.50 -3.11
C MET A 154 -2.78 -18.01 -1.68
N GLY A 155 -1.86 -18.88 -1.24
CA GLY A 155 -1.84 -19.31 0.16
C GLY A 155 -1.49 -18.14 1.09
N LYS A 156 -2.11 -18.09 2.27
CA LYS A 156 -1.92 -17.04 3.27
C LYS A 156 -0.46 -16.66 3.52
N SER A 157 0.42 -17.64 3.74
CA SER A 157 1.85 -17.39 3.96
C SER A 157 2.54 -16.77 2.74
N THR A 158 2.19 -17.19 1.52
CA THR A 158 2.73 -16.63 0.27
C THR A 158 2.26 -15.20 0.04
N THR A 159 1.00 -14.91 0.38
CA THR A 159 0.45 -13.55 0.33
C THR A 159 1.17 -12.62 1.30
N LEU A 160 1.39 -13.06 2.55
CA LEU A 160 2.09 -12.26 3.56
C LEU A 160 3.57 -12.07 3.20
N GLU A 161 4.27 -13.10 2.74
CA GLU A 161 5.66 -12.96 2.27
C GLU A 161 5.75 -11.99 1.07
N ALA A 162 4.78 -12.05 0.15
CA ALA A 162 4.71 -11.10 -0.97
C ALA A 162 4.48 -9.66 -0.49
N LEU A 163 3.64 -9.45 0.52
CA LEU A 163 3.38 -8.13 1.10
C LEU A 163 4.64 -7.53 1.72
N VAL A 164 5.35 -8.30 2.56
CA VAL A 164 6.58 -7.85 3.21
C VAL A 164 7.65 -7.47 2.19
N ARG A 165 7.92 -8.37 1.22
CA ARG A 165 8.90 -8.11 0.15
C ARG A 165 8.53 -6.93 -0.72
N PHE A 166 7.24 -6.77 -1.02
CA PHE A 166 6.75 -5.62 -1.79
C PHE A 166 7.00 -4.31 -1.04
N CYS A 167 6.64 -4.22 0.24
CA CYS A 167 6.87 -3.02 1.03
C CYS A 167 8.36 -2.65 1.11
N GLN A 168 9.23 -3.64 1.34
CA GLN A 168 10.68 -3.43 1.34
C GLN A 168 11.20 -2.95 -0.03
N ALA A 169 10.70 -3.53 -1.12
CA ALA A 169 11.07 -3.11 -2.47
C ALA A 169 10.59 -1.68 -2.76
N ILE A 170 9.34 -1.34 -2.42
CA ILE A 170 8.78 0.01 -2.59
C ILE A 170 9.58 1.04 -1.80
N GLU A 171 9.87 0.75 -0.53
CA GLU A 171 10.67 1.65 0.30
C GLU A 171 12.05 1.86 -0.33
N THR A 172 12.74 0.79 -0.72
CA THR A 172 14.09 0.90 -1.30
C THR A 172 14.08 1.66 -2.63
N LEU A 173 13.16 1.35 -3.53
CA LEU A 173 13.11 1.90 -4.88
C LEU A 173 12.61 3.35 -4.91
N TYR A 174 11.63 3.70 -4.07
CA TYR A 174 10.90 4.95 -4.17
C TYR A 174 11.15 5.93 -3.02
N THR A 175 11.93 5.57 -1.99
CA THR A 175 12.21 6.48 -0.87
C THR A 175 12.80 7.81 -1.33
N ARG A 176 13.80 7.76 -2.20
CA ARG A 176 14.50 8.97 -2.65
C ARG A 176 13.59 9.95 -3.38
N ASP A 177 12.63 9.44 -4.14
CA ASP A 177 11.80 10.27 -5.02
C ASP A 177 10.46 10.66 -4.40
N TYR A 178 9.85 9.76 -3.63
CA TYR A 178 8.46 9.89 -3.19
C TYR A 178 8.24 9.79 -1.68
N LEU A 179 9.06 9.02 -0.94
CA LEU A 179 8.87 8.85 0.52
C LEU A 179 9.85 9.68 1.37
N ARG A 180 10.69 10.50 0.73
CA ARG A 180 11.55 11.46 1.44
C ARG A 180 10.77 12.65 1.97
N ARG A 181 11.38 13.36 2.92
CA ARG A 181 10.88 14.66 3.37
C ARG A 181 10.76 15.63 2.18
N PRO A 182 9.65 16.37 2.04
CA PRO A 182 9.50 17.38 0.99
C PRO A 182 10.60 18.45 1.08
N THR A 183 11.16 18.83 -0.06
CA THR A 183 12.08 19.96 -0.14
C THR A 183 11.28 21.28 -0.19
N PRO A 184 11.89 22.44 0.07
CA PRO A 184 11.21 23.73 -0.12
C PRO A 184 10.60 23.89 -1.52
N ARG A 185 11.26 23.35 -2.56
CA ARG A 185 10.74 23.34 -3.93
C ARG A 185 9.51 22.45 -4.09
N ASP A 186 9.48 21.28 -3.44
CA ASP A 186 8.30 20.42 -3.44
C ASP A 186 7.12 21.10 -2.74
N LEU A 187 7.38 21.74 -1.59
CA LEU A 187 6.37 22.49 -0.84
C LEU A 187 5.80 23.64 -1.68
N GLN A 188 6.65 24.45 -2.32
CA GLN A 188 6.21 25.52 -3.20
C GLN A 188 5.34 24.99 -4.35
N ARG A 189 5.75 23.89 -4.99
CA ARG A 189 4.97 23.25 -6.05
C ARG A 189 3.62 22.72 -5.56
N LEU A 190 3.58 22.13 -4.36
CA LEU A 190 2.34 21.64 -3.74
C LEU A 190 1.39 22.79 -3.40
N LEU A 191 1.91 23.87 -2.82
CA LEU A 191 1.16 25.09 -2.51
C LEU A 191 0.56 25.72 -3.77
N GLN A 192 1.34 25.87 -4.84
CA GLN A 192 0.84 26.40 -6.11
C GLN A 192 -0.28 25.53 -6.70
N LYS A 193 -0.13 24.19 -6.62
CA LYS A 193 -1.20 23.27 -7.07
C LYS A 193 -2.46 23.39 -6.23
N ALA A 194 -2.32 23.57 -4.93
CA ALA A 194 -3.44 23.74 -4.01
C ALA A 194 -4.16 25.07 -4.25
N GLU A 195 -3.40 26.16 -4.39
CA GLU A 195 -3.92 27.49 -4.72
C GLU A 195 -4.66 27.50 -6.07
N ALA A 196 -4.10 26.87 -7.10
CA ALA A 196 -4.77 26.73 -8.40
C ALA A 196 -6.08 25.93 -8.34
N ARG A 197 -6.27 25.12 -7.28
CA ARG A 197 -7.51 24.38 -7.00
C ARG A 197 -8.44 25.11 -6.04
N GLY A 198 -8.10 26.32 -5.60
CA GLY A 198 -8.89 27.14 -4.69
C GLY A 198 -8.55 26.96 -3.19
N PHE A 199 -7.43 26.32 -2.87
CA PHE A 199 -7.00 26.03 -1.50
C PHE A 199 -5.63 26.68 -1.19
N PRO A 200 -5.57 28.02 -1.08
CA PRO A 200 -4.31 28.71 -0.78
C PRO A 200 -3.78 28.31 0.60
N GLY A 201 -2.47 28.03 0.69
CA GLY A 201 -1.83 27.59 1.93
C GLY A 201 -1.90 26.07 2.20
N MET A 202 -2.75 25.33 1.48
CA MET A 202 -3.02 23.92 1.77
C MET A 202 -1.88 23.00 1.32
N ILE A 203 -1.36 22.20 2.26
CA ILE A 203 -0.39 21.14 2.01
C ILE A 203 -1.02 19.79 2.38
N GLY A 204 -1.42 19.02 1.37
CA GLY A 204 -2.03 17.71 1.57
C GLY A 204 -3.48 17.78 2.10
N SER A 205 -4.00 16.66 2.58
CA SER A 205 -5.39 16.53 3.06
C SER A 205 -5.58 16.90 4.54
N ILE A 206 -4.50 17.14 5.28
CA ILE A 206 -4.54 17.41 6.73
C ILE A 206 -4.96 18.87 7.00
N ASP A 207 -4.66 19.78 6.08
CA ASP A 207 -4.95 21.20 6.27
C ASP A 207 -6.42 21.58 5.95
N CYS A 208 -7.24 20.61 5.53
CA CYS A 208 -8.69 20.77 5.38
C CYS A 208 -9.42 20.98 6.72
N MET A 209 -8.78 20.71 7.86
CA MET A 209 -9.39 20.85 9.19
C MET A 209 -9.71 22.32 9.57
N HIS A 210 -9.05 23.28 8.91
CA HIS A 210 -9.25 24.72 9.16
C HIS A 210 -10.20 25.37 8.15
N TRP A 211 -10.63 24.62 7.12
CA TRP A 211 -11.55 25.11 6.10
C TRP A 211 -13.00 24.94 6.58
N GLN A 212 -13.74 26.04 6.65
CA GLN A 212 -15.17 25.96 6.97
C GLN A 212 -15.88 25.16 5.87
N TRP A 213 -16.52 24.04 6.23
CA TRP A 213 -17.21 23.11 5.32
C TRP A 213 -18.16 23.78 4.31
N LYS A 214 -18.73 24.94 4.66
CA LYS A 214 -19.57 25.76 3.77
C LYS A 214 -18.86 26.24 2.48
N ASN A 215 -17.53 26.22 2.47
CA ASN A 215 -16.68 26.60 1.36
C ASN A 215 -16.02 25.37 0.70
N CYS A 216 -16.32 24.15 1.14
CA CYS A 216 -15.88 22.94 0.47
C CYS A 216 -16.68 22.84 -0.83
N PRO A 217 -16.05 22.77 -2.02
CA PRO A 217 -16.80 22.53 -3.25
C PRO A 217 -17.40 21.13 -3.15
N THR A 218 -18.67 21.06 -2.80
CA THR A 218 -19.48 19.85 -2.95
C THR A 218 -19.41 19.48 -4.42
N ALA A 219 -19.00 18.25 -4.71
CA ALA A 219 -19.10 17.68 -6.06
C ALA A 219 -20.55 17.69 -6.54
#